data_AF-A0A158QRR1-F1
#
_entry.id   AF-A0A158QRR1-F1
#
_cell.length_a   1.000
_cell.length_b   1.000
_cell.length_c   1.000
_cell.angle_alpha   90.00
_cell.angle_beta   90.00
_cell.angle_gamma   90.00
#
_symmetry.space_group_name_H-M   'P 1'
#
loop_
_entity.id
_entity.type
_entity.pdbx_description
1 polymer ?
#
loop_
_entity_poly.entity_id
_entity_poly.type
_entity_poly.pdbx_seq_one_letter_code
_entity_poly.pdbx_strand_id
1 'polypeptide(L)'
;MMMQFGQFLSHDISKNALSNVCTCQMGPPRCANVPRPRTDTIAGGCVTFTRSIPVCGTGLGTRPREQYNENTAFIDGSSLVNGHAFPPNNRRDAMSVGDDRATIFLGLAAFHTTFLRLHNSIAATLQNMNLLWNQDRVFQETRKIVGSIIQVITYQEFLPALIGPFHPRLIPPYVKYNPIVNPGILNEFAGAAYRLHGMIQESYPLIGPNFELRGKVPFLDGVGRIEQVLSAIDAVYRGFIASPVRNPQRITTSVTERLFGGSDMATINIQWPEVSDKAVRERVAQLYRTPDDLDLYVGGVLEEPIEGSLVGPTFACIIAEQFVRLRDGDRFYYENEGVYTSAQLAALKAVTLSWVLCNTSDGMNRIVPNAFTIDRGQRAVACSSLPGLDLTAWKE
;
A
#
# COMPACT_ATOMS: atom_id res chain seq x y z
N MET A 1 9.53 2.50 -5.04
CA MET A 1 9.13 1.30 -4.29
C MET A 1 8.02 1.63 -3.29
N MET A 2 8.25 2.63 -2.44
CA MET A 2 7.33 3.11 -1.40
C MET A 2 5.84 3.13 -1.78
N MET A 3 5.47 3.89 -2.81
CA MET A 3 4.06 4.03 -3.22
C MET A 3 3.40 2.68 -3.53
N GLN A 4 4.11 1.79 -4.23
CA GLN A 4 3.57 0.51 -4.67
C GLN A 4 3.36 -0.46 -3.51
N PHE A 5 4.32 -0.53 -2.57
CA PHE A 5 4.17 -1.35 -1.38
C PHE A 5 3.08 -0.80 -0.44
N GLY A 6 3.02 0.52 -0.27
CA GLY A 6 1.98 1.17 0.54
C GLY A 6 0.58 0.93 0.00
N GLN A 7 0.42 0.94 -1.34
CA GLN A 7 -0.83 0.58 -1.99
C GLN A 7 -1.18 -0.90 -1.81
N PHE A 8 -0.23 -1.81 -2.01
CA PHE A 8 -0.40 -3.24 -1.74
C PHE A 8 -0.89 -3.47 -0.30
N LEU A 9 -0.27 -2.82 0.68
CA LEU A 9 -0.64 -2.93 2.09
C LEU A 9 -2.03 -2.34 2.38
N SER A 10 -2.38 -1.21 1.76
CA SER A 10 -3.74 -0.63 1.87
C SER A 10 -4.81 -1.60 1.37
N HIS A 11 -4.49 -2.38 0.35
CA HIS A 11 -5.38 -3.38 -0.23
C HIS A 11 -5.47 -4.68 0.57
N ASP A 12 -4.52 -4.92 1.48
CA ASP A 12 -4.65 -5.96 2.49
C ASP A 12 -5.68 -5.54 3.55
N ILE A 13 -5.50 -4.35 4.12
CA ILE A 13 -6.21 -3.97 5.35
C ILE A 13 -7.52 -3.20 5.14
N SER A 14 -7.76 -2.63 3.95
CA SER A 14 -8.88 -1.70 3.76
C SER A 14 -9.55 -1.77 2.38
N LYS A 15 -10.89 -1.86 2.40
CA LYS A 15 -11.77 -1.74 1.24
C LYS A 15 -13.15 -1.22 1.66
N ASN A 16 -13.53 -0.06 1.13
CA ASN A 16 -14.80 0.61 1.46
C ASN A 16 -15.57 1.08 0.21
N ALA A 17 -15.27 0.48 -0.94
CA ALA A 17 -15.67 0.98 -2.25
C ALA A 17 -16.78 0.14 -2.90
N LEU A 18 -17.82 0.83 -3.38
CA LEU A 18 -18.76 0.28 -4.35
C LEU A 18 -18.30 0.66 -5.76
N SER A 19 -18.59 -0.20 -6.73
CA SER A 19 -18.60 0.23 -8.13
C SER A 19 -19.48 1.47 -8.29
N ASN A 20 -19.00 2.46 -9.05
CA ASN A 20 -19.74 3.70 -9.23
C ASN A 20 -20.99 3.44 -10.08
N VAL A 21 -22.18 3.59 -9.47
CA VAL A 21 -23.48 3.39 -10.13
C VAL A 21 -24.25 4.70 -10.33
N CYS A 22 -23.63 5.83 -10.00
CA CYS A 22 -24.27 7.13 -10.01
C CYS A 22 -24.18 7.81 -11.38
N THR A 23 -25.26 8.50 -11.75
CA THR A 23 -25.28 9.49 -12.84
C THR A 23 -25.39 10.89 -12.26
N CYS A 24 -25.11 11.94 -13.06
CA CYS A 24 -25.24 13.33 -12.59
C CYS A 24 -26.66 13.74 -12.19
N GLN A 25 -27.68 12.93 -12.53
CA GLN A 25 -29.06 13.15 -12.13
C GLN A 25 -29.40 12.54 -10.77
N MET A 26 -28.56 11.62 -10.28
CA MET A 26 -28.78 10.93 -9.01
C MET A 26 -28.20 11.73 -7.84
N GLY A 27 -28.90 11.74 -6.71
CA GLY A 27 -28.52 12.49 -5.51
C GLY A 27 -28.38 11.62 -4.25
N PRO A 28 -28.30 12.25 -3.07
CA PRO A 28 -28.31 11.57 -1.78
C PRO A 28 -29.56 10.69 -1.61
N PRO A 29 -29.50 9.61 -0.79
CA PRO A 29 -28.42 9.27 0.13
C PRO A 29 -27.32 8.37 -0.48
N ARG A 30 -27.47 7.90 -1.72
CA ARG A 30 -26.55 6.95 -2.37
C ARG A 30 -25.43 7.62 -3.16
N CYS A 31 -25.71 8.76 -3.79
CA CYS A 31 -24.76 9.51 -4.59
C CYS A 31 -24.35 10.82 -3.89
N ALA A 32 -23.08 11.21 -4.06
CA ALA A 32 -22.54 12.49 -3.61
C ALA A 32 -21.70 13.10 -4.75
N ASN A 33 -22.34 13.29 -5.90
CA ASN A 33 -21.70 13.81 -7.11
C ASN A 33 -21.09 15.20 -6.85
N VAL A 34 -19.92 15.46 -7.44
CA VAL A 34 -19.24 16.75 -7.35
C VAL A 34 -19.64 17.60 -8.56
N PRO A 35 -20.32 18.74 -8.37
CA PRO A 35 -20.68 19.61 -9.48
C PRO A 35 -19.41 20.25 -10.07
N ARG A 36 -19.34 20.34 -11.40
CA ARG A 36 -18.22 21.01 -12.07
C ARG A 36 -18.45 22.53 -12.11
N PRO A 37 -17.43 23.36 -11.85
CA PRO A 37 -17.54 24.79 -12.01
C PRO A 37 -17.68 25.16 -13.50
N ARG A 38 -18.28 26.31 -13.81
CA ARG A 38 -18.47 26.78 -15.20
C ARG A 38 -17.17 27.00 -15.97
N THR A 39 -16.06 27.14 -15.25
CA THR A 39 -14.71 27.33 -15.80
C THR A 39 -13.99 26.02 -16.08
N ASP A 40 -14.56 24.88 -15.72
CA ASP A 40 -13.99 23.57 -16.02
C ASP A 40 -14.07 23.31 -17.53
N THR A 41 -12.94 23.01 -18.16
CA THR A 41 -12.81 22.77 -19.60
C THR A 41 -13.12 21.32 -19.99
N ILE A 42 -13.28 20.42 -19.00
CA ILE A 42 -13.61 19.02 -19.22
C ILE A 42 -15.11 18.86 -19.47
N ALA A 43 -15.46 18.14 -20.54
CA ALA A 43 -16.86 17.88 -20.90
C ALA A 43 -17.60 17.05 -19.82
N GLY A 44 -18.80 17.49 -19.46
CA GLY A 44 -19.70 16.81 -18.50
C GLY A 44 -20.29 17.76 -17.46
N GLY A 45 -21.45 17.41 -16.89
CA GLY A 45 -22.13 18.26 -15.89
C GLY A 45 -21.62 18.10 -14.46
N CYS A 46 -20.98 16.97 -14.14
CA CYS A 46 -20.50 16.65 -12.79
C CYS A 46 -19.43 15.53 -12.83
N VAL A 47 -18.74 15.31 -11.70
CA VAL A 47 -18.04 14.07 -11.40
C VAL A 47 -19.00 13.17 -10.62
N THR A 48 -19.34 12.01 -11.17
CA THR A 48 -20.25 11.08 -10.51
C THR A 48 -19.55 10.35 -9.37
N PHE A 49 -20.21 10.20 -8.23
CA PHE A 49 -19.60 9.58 -7.06
C PHE A 49 -20.63 8.81 -6.24
N THR A 50 -20.39 7.50 -6.08
CA THR A 50 -21.17 6.63 -5.20
C THR A 50 -20.58 6.68 -3.80
N ARG A 51 -21.42 6.94 -2.79
CA ARG A 51 -20.97 6.97 -1.38
C ARG A 51 -20.59 5.56 -0.91
N SER A 52 -19.59 5.48 -0.04
CA SER A 52 -19.15 4.24 0.61
C SER A 52 -20.28 3.51 1.35
N ILE A 53 -20.13 2.18 1.46
CA ILE A 53 -21.09 1.29 2.11
C ILE A 53 -21.20 1.67 3.60
N PRO A 54 -22.42 1.89 4.14
CA PRO A 54 -22.61 2.11 5.56
C PRO A 54 -22.63 0.77 6.32
N VAL A 55 -22.20 0.80 7.58
CA VAL A 55 -22.48 -0.28 8.52
C VAL A 55 -23.98 -0.33 8.79
N CYS A 56 -24.56 -1.54 8.79
CA CYS A 56 -25.97 -1.76 9.08
C CYS A 56 -26.38 -1.11 10.42
N GLY A 57 -27.49 -0.36 10.42
CA GLY A 57 -28.00 0.31 11.62
C GLY A 57 -27.32 1.64 11.97
N THR A 58 -26.39 2.12 11.14
CA THR A 58 -25.78 3.46 11.24
C THR A 58 -26.39 4.43 10.21
N GLY A 59 -26.27 5.73 10.44
CA GLY A 59 -26.87 6.76 9.56
C GLY A 59 -28.40 6.79 9.58
N LEU A 60 -29.00 6.31 10.67
CA LEU A 60 -30.44 6.29 10.93
C LEU A 60 -30.75 7.08 12.21
N GLY A 61 -31.76 7.97 12.15
CA GLY A 61 -32.14 8.81 13.28
C GLY A 61 -30.98 9.68 13.76
N THR A 62 -30.60 9.52 15.03
CA THR A 62 -29.48 10.25 15.66
C THR A 62 -28.14 9.51 15.59
N ARG A 63 -28.11 8.26 15.09
CA ARG A 63 -26.87 7.50 14.98
C ARG A 63 -26.07 7.97 13.76
N PRO A 64 -24.83 8.47 13.92
CA PRO A 64 -23.96 8.83 12.81
C PRO A 64 -23.78 7.65 11.84
N ARG A 65 -23.46 7.95 10.58
CA ARG A 65 -23.18 6.92 9.55
C ARG A 65 -21.73 6.50 9.67
N GLU A 66 -21.50 5.20 9.87
CA GLU A 66 -20.16 4.61 9.85
C GLU A 66 -19.93 3.84 8.57
N GLN A 67 -18.70 3.85 8.05
CA GLN A 67 -18.32 3.14 6.84
C GLN A 67 -17.91 1.71 7.17
N TYR A 68 -18.29 0.78 6.30
CA TYR A 68 -17.90 -0.62 6.40
C TYR A 68 -16.54 -0.86 5.74
N ASN A 69 -15.71 -1.70 6.36
CA ASN A 69 -14.50 -2.26 5.77
C ASN A 69 -14.76 -3.72 5.37
N GLU A 70 -14.62 -4.03 4.09
CA GLU A 70 -14.82 -5.39 3.56
C GLU A 70 -13.64 -6.33 3.87
N ASN A 71 -12.46 -5.77 4.13
CA ASN A 71 -11.26 -6.54 4.39
C ASN A 71 -11.06 -6.81 5.89
N THR A 72 -10.22 -7.80 6.20
CA THR A 72 -9.66 -7.91 7.55
C THR A 72 -8.81 -6.67 7.83
N ALA A 73 -8.80 -6.18 9.06
CA ALA A 73 -7.95 -5.04 9.41
C ALA A 73 -6.48 -5.44 9.57
N PHE A 74 -6.21 -6.73 9.79
CA PHE A 74 -4.88 -7.26 10.07
C PHE A 74 -4.01 -7.32 8.82
N ILE A 75 -2.70 -7.19 9.01
CA ILE A 75 -1.70 -7.43 7.98
C ILE A 75 -1.47 -8.94 7.93
N ASP A 76 -2.28 -9.64 7.14
CA ASP A 76 -2.39 -11.09 7.13
C ASP A 76 -2.27 -11.72 5.73
N GLY A 77 -2.04 -10.89 4.70
CA GLY A 77 -1.98 -11.33 3.31
C GLY A 77 -3.33 -11.81 2.77
N SER A 78 -4.46 -11.40 3.38
CA SER A 78 -5.81 -11.68 2.89
C SER A 78 -6.02 -11.22 1.45
N SER A 79 -5.32 -10.17 1.01
CA SER A 79 -5.34 -9.71 -0.38
C SER A 79 -4.77 -10.73 -1.39
N LEU A 80 -3.98 -11.72 -0.94
CA LEU A 80 -3.35 -12.72 -1.80
C LEU A 80 -4.24 -13.93 -2.07
N VAL A 81 -5.08 -14.32 -1.11
CA VAL A 81 -5.86 -15.56 -1.15
C VAL A 81 -7.36 -15.28 -1.06
N ASN A 82 -8.14 -15.82 -1.98
CA ASN A 82 -9.59 -15.79 -1.89
C ASN A 82 -10.08 -17.09 -1.23
N GLY A 83 -10.09 -17.14 0.10
CA GLY A 83 -10.44 -18.34 0.86
C GLY A 83 -9.28 -19.35 0.95
N HIS A 84 -9.54 -20.62 0.63
CA HIS A 84 -8.59 -21.73 0.77
C HIS A 84 -7.79 -22.07 -0.50
N ALA A 85 -7.94 -21.29 -1.58
CA ALA A 85 -7.28 -21.58 -2.85
C ALA A 85 -6.76 -20.31 -3.53
N PHE A 86 -5.63 -20.43 -4.22
CA PHE A 86 -5.24 -19.46 -5.22
C PHE A 86 -6.14 -19.65 -6.44
N PRO A 87 -6.84 -18.60 -6.89
CA PRO A 87 -7.70 -18.73 -8.05
C PRO A 87 -6.88 -19.12 -9.31
N PRO A 88 -7.37 -20.05 -10.15
CA PRO A 88 -6.67 -20.41 -11.38
C PRO A 88 -6.63 -19.21 -12.34
N ASN A 89 -5.43 -18.88 -12.85
CA ASN A 89 -5.28 -17.83 -13.83
C ASN A 89 -5.47 -18.37 -15.26
N ASN A 90 -6.69 -18.24 -15.78
CA ASN A 90 -7.06 -18.78 -17.10
C ASN A 90 -6.99 -17.74 -18.24
N ARG A 91 -6.51 -16.51 -17.98
CA ARG A 91 -6.39 -15.45 -19.01
C ARG A 91 -5.06 -14.69 -18.90
N ARG A 92 -4.50 -14.28 -20.03
CA ARG A 92 -3.19 -13.57 -20.06
C ARG A 92 -3.24 -12.15 -19.50
N ASP A 93 -4.44 -11.57 -19.42
CA ASP A 93 -4.72 -10.19 -19.02
C ASP A 93 -5.43 -10.09 -17.65
N ALA A 94 -5.71 -11.23 -17.00
CA ALA A 94 -6.38 -11.26 -15.71
C ALA A 94 -5.48 -11.89 -14.65
N MET A 95 -5.72 -11.50 -13.41
CA MET A 95 -5.20 -12.18 -12.23
C MET A 95 -6.38 -12.32 -11.29
N SER A 96 -6.55 -13.50 -10.70
CA SER A 96 -7.56 -13.73 -9.69
C SER A 96 -6.84 -14.05 -8.39
N VAL A 97 -7.05 -13.20 -7.38
CA VAL A 97 -6.43 -13.21 -6.04
C VAL A 97 -7.48 -12.80 -5.01
N GLY A 98 -7.10 -12.66 -3.73
CA GLY A 98 -8.01 -12.26 -2.64
C GLY A 98 -8.62 -10.87 -2.80
N ASP A 99 -7.89 -9.93 -3.42
CA ASP A 99 -8.34 -8.57 -3.69
C ASP A 99 -8.65 -8.35 -5.18
N ASP A 100 -9.88 -7.98 -5.51
CA ASP A 100 -10.35 -7.74 -6.89
C ASP A 100 -9.74 -6.51 -7.56
N ARG A 101 -9.00 -5.68 -6.80
CA ARG A 101 -8.30 -4.50 -7.32
C ARG A 101 -6.85 -4.80 -7.70
N ALA A 102 -6.38 -6.04 -7.53
CA ALA A 102 -4.98 -6.43 -7.73
C ALA A 102 -4.39 -6.07 -9.10
N THR A 103 -5.23 -5.96 -10.14
CA THR A 103 -4.80 -5.65 -11.51
C THR A 103 -4.95 -4.17 -11.89
N ILE A 104 -5.42 -3.31 -10.98
CA ILE A 104 -5.68 -1.89 -11.29
C ILE A 104 -4.39 -1.17 -11.71
N PHE A 105 -3.27 -1.46 -11.05
CA PHE A 105 -1.98 -0.82 -11.37
C PHE A 105 -0.87 -1.85 -11.55
N LEU A 106 0.07 -1.52 -12.45
CA LEU A 106 1.24 -2.35 -12.73
C LEU A 106 2.00 -2.78 -11.48
N GLY A 107 2.26 -1.85 -10.55
CA GLY A 107 3.01 -2.15 -9.33
C GLY A 107 2.24 -3.02 -8.34
N LEU A 108 0.93 -2.82 -8.22
CA LEU A 108 0.07 -3.66 -7.41
C LEU A 108 0.05 -5.10 -7.95
N ALA A 109 -0.17 -5.28 -9.26
CA ALA A 109 -0.13 -6.59 -9.90
C ALA A 109 1.24 -7.26 -9.75
N ALA A 110 2.34 -6.49 -9.82
CA ALA A 110 3.68 -7.01 -9.58
C ALA A 110 3.83 -7.55 -8.15
N PHE A 111 3.33 -6.86 -7.12
CA PHE A 111 3.41 -7.32 -5.73
C PHE A 111 2.54 -8.55 -5.44
N HIS A 112 1.32 -8.60 -5.98
CA HIS A 112 0.51 -9.81 -5.89
C HIS A 112 1.22 -11.01 -6.54
N THR A 113 1.87 -10.80 -7.70
CA THR A 113 2.69 -11.83 -8.36
C THR A 113 3.87 -12.26 -7.48
N THR A 114 4.58 -11.31 -6.87
CA THR A 114 5.70 -11.57 -5.93
C THR A 114 5.29 -12.52 -4.83
N PHE A 115 4.28 -12.14 -4.06
CA PHE A 115 3.93 -12.88 -2.85
C PHE A 115 3.22 -14.21 -3.17
N LEU A 116 2.55 -14.31 -4.32
CA LEU A 116 2.04 -15.58 -4.83
C LEU A 116 3.18 -16.54 -5.19
N ARG A 117 4.20 -16.07 -5.93
CA ARG A 117 5.39 -16.86 -6.26
C ARG A 117 6.14 -17.27 -4.99
N LEU A 118 6.25 -16.36 -4.01
CA LEU A 118 6.88 -16.64 -2.72
C LEU A 118 6.13 -17.75 -1.98
N HIS A 119 4.80 -17.67 -1.91
CA HIS A 119 3.98 -18.70 -1.27
C HIS A 119 4.25 -20.07 -1.90
N ASN A 120 4.15 -20.20 -3.22
CA ASN A 120 4.35 -21.49 -3.89
C ASN A 120 5.77 -22.04 -3.69
N SER A 121 6.79 -21.17 -3.69
CA SER A 121 8.17 -21.57 -3.42
C SER A 121 8.35 -22.10 -1.99
N ILE A 122 7.80 -21.41 -0.99
CA ILE A 122 7.86 -21.85 0.42
C ILE A 122 7.07 -23.15 0.61
N ALA A 123 5.86 -23.24 0.05
CA ALA A 123 5.02 -24.43 0.14
C ALA A 123 5.72 -25.67 -0.44
N ALA A 124 6.35 -25.54 -1.61
CA ALA A 124 7.12 -26.63 -2.22
C ALA A 124 8.29 -27.07 -1.34
N THR A 125 9.02 -26.13 -0.76
CA THR A 125 10.13 -26.44 0.16
C THR A 125 9.64 -27.14 1.43
N LEU A 126 8.56 -26.65 2.05
CA LEU A 126 7.96 -27.26 3.24
C LEU A 126 7.44 -28.67 2.96
N GLN A 127 6.78 -28.89 1.83
CA GLN A 127 6.28 -30.21 1.43
C GLN A 127 7.41 -31.23 1.22
N ASN A 128 8.52 -30.80 0.61
CA ASN A 128 9.69 -31.64 0.39
C ASN A 128 10.45 -31.95 1.69
N MET A 129 10.45 -30.99 2.63
CA MET A 129 11.14 -31.12 3.91
C MET A 129 10.35 -31.95 4.92
N ASN A 130 9.02 -31.79 4.96
CA ASN A 130 8.11 -32.40 5.93
C ASN A 130 7.15 -33.36 5.22
N LEU A 131 7.65 -34.56 4.87
CA LEU A 131 6.94 -35.53 4.01
C LEU A 131 5.59 -36.03 4.58
N LEU A 132 5.36 -35.89 5.88
CA LEU A 132 4.12 -36.30 6.55
C LEU A 132 3.06 -35.20 6.62
N TRP A 133 3.40 -33.96 6.27
CA TRP A 133 2.44 -32.88 6.24
C TRP A 133 1.44 -33.08 5.10
N ASN A 134 0.15 -32.91 5.42
CA ASN A 134 -0.90 -32.85 4.42
C ASN A 134 -0.95 -31.46 3.76
N GLN A 135 -1.71 -31.36 2.66
CA GLN A 135 -1.79 -30.12 1.87
C GLN A 135 -2.34 -28.93 2.69
N ASP A 136 -3.29 -29.18 3.58
CA ASP A 136 -3.87 -28.13 4.44
C ASP A 136 -2.82 -27.55 5.39
N ARG A 137 -2.00 -28.41 6.02
CA ARG A 137 -0.91 -27.99 6.90
C ARG A 137 0.11 -27.17 6.13
N VAL A 138 0.54 -27.64 4.96
CA VAL A 138 1.48 -26.91 4.09
C VAL A 138 0.91 -25.53 3.71
N PHE A 139 -0.35 -25.47 3.28
CA PHE A 139 -1.00 -24.21 2.91
C PHE A 139 -1.07 -23.23 4.08
N GLN A 140 -1.55 -23.67 5.26
CA GLN A 140 -1.73 -22.79 6.41
C GLN A 140 -0.39 -22.32 7.00
N GLU A 141 0.61 -23.20 7.09
CA GLU A 141 1.95 -22.79 7.54
C GLU A 141 2.59 -21.81 6.56
N THR A 142 2.48 -22.08 5.27
CA THR A 142 2.99 -21.15 4.23
C THR A 142 2.27 -19.80 4.29
N ARG A 143 0.93 -19.79 4.42
CA ARG A 143 0.14 -18.56 4.56
C ARG A 143 0.59 -17.75 5.78
N LYS A 144 0.78 -18.43 6.92
CA LYS A 144 1.24 -17.81 8.16
C LYS A 144 2.63 -17.19 8.00
N ILE A 145 3.57 -17.89 7.35
CA ILE A 145 4.91 -17.38 7.04
C ILE A 145 4.85 -16.16 6.13
N VAL A 146 4.09 -16.21 5.03
CA VAL A 146 3.99 -15.09 4.08
C VAL A 146 3.35 -13.86 4.72
N GLY A 147 2.27 -14.01 5.50
CA GLY A 147 1.68 -12.91 6.28
C GLY A 147 2.69 -12.28 7.23
N SER A 148 3.47 -13.11 7.92
CA SER A 148 4.53 -12.65 8.83
C SER A 148 5.68 -11.93 8.12
N ILE A 149 6.05 -12.36 6.91
CA ILE A 149 7.03 -11.66 6.07
C ILE A 149 6.51 -10.26 5.69
N ILE A 150 5.22 -10.13 5.34
CA ILE A 150 4.62 -8.82 5.05
C ILE A 150 4.65 -7.94 6.30
N GLN A 151 4.36 -8.48 7.49
CA GLN A 151 4.50 -7.76 8.75
C GLN A 151 5.95 -7.32 9.00
N VAL A 152 6.93 -8.21 8.86
CA VAL A 152 8.36 -7.90 9.02
C VAL A 152 8.77 -6.74 8.11
N ILE A 153 8.51 -6.84 6.82
CA ILE A 153 8.85 -5.79 5.84
C ILE A 153 8.15 -4.47 6.20
N THR A 154 6.89 -4.53 6.64
CA THR A 154 6.10 -3.35 7.01
C THR A 154 6.76 -2.61 8.18
N TYR A 155 7.03 -3.28 9.29
CA TYR A 155 7.52 -2.63 10.51
C TYR A 155 9.02 -2.37 10.51
N GLN A 156 9.83 -3.16 9.80
CA GLN A 156 11.29 -3.02 9.81
C GLN A 156 11.84 -2.17 8.67
N GLU A 157 11.15 -2.12 7.52
CA GLU A 157 11.66 -1.41 6.34
C GLU A 157 10.73 -0.29 5.87
N PHE A 158 9.44 -0.57 5.68
CA PHE A 158 8.50 0.37 5.07
C PHE A 158 8.17 1.56 5.98
N LEU A 159 7.72 1.32 7.22
CA LEU A 159 7.33 2.40 8.13
C LEU A 159 8.49 3.34 8.48
N PRO A 160 9.71 2.85 8.82
CA PRO A 160 10.87 3.73 9.01
C PRO A 160 11.18 4.60 7.79
N ALA A 161 11.02 4.05 6.57
CA ALA A 161 11.26 4.81 5.35
C ALA A 161 10.11 5.76 4.97
N LEU A 162 8.88 5.51 5.45
CA LEU A 162 7.71 6.36 5.17
C LEU A 162 7.64 7.58 6.10
N ILE A 163 7.73 7.35 7.42
CA ILE A 163 7.58 8.42 8.44
C ILE A 163 8.92 8.88 9.02
N GLY A 164 10.04 8.30 8.57
CA GLY A 164 11.37 8.83 8.80
C GLY A 164 11.69 9.08 10.28
N PRO A 165 12.19 10.27 10.65
CA PRO A 165 12.55 10.61 12.04
C PRO A 165 11.39 10.53 13.04
N PHE A 166 10.13 10.50 12.59
CA PHE A 166 8.99 10.31 13.48
C PHE A 166 8.87 8.88 14.00
N HIS A 167 9.40 7.89 13.26
CA HIS A 167 9.25 6.46 13.57
C HIS A 167 9.60 6.07 15.02
N PRO A 168 10.82 6.35 15.56
CA PRO A 168 11.19 5.89 16.90
C PRO A 168 10.33 6.50 18.01
N ARG A 169 9.70 7.65 17.77
CA ARG A 169 8.82 8.33 18.72
C ARG A 169 7.37 7.84 18.64
N LEU A 170 6.87 7.65 17.41
CA LEU A 170 5.45 7.34 17.19
C LEU A 170 5.16 5.84 17.19
N ILE A 171 6.14 5.00 16.87
CA ILE A 171 6.01 3.54 16.86
C ILE A 171 7.03 2.96 17.84
N PRO A 172 6.67 2.85 19.15
CA PRO A 172 7.56 2.28 20.15
C PRO A 172 7.80 0.78 19.88
N PRO A 173 8.88 0.19 20.42
CA PRO A 173 9.10 -1.25 20.32
C PRO A 173 7.89 -2.07 20.79
N TYR A 174 7.65 -3.21 20.14
CA TYR A 174 6.59 -4.13 20.54
C TYR A 174 6.87 -4.69 21.94
N VAL A 175 5.82 -4.80 22.77
CA VAL A 175 5.90 -5.36 24.12
C VAL A 175 5.18 -6.69 24.20
N LYS A 176 3.88 -6.68 23.90
CA LYS A 176 3.01 -7.87 23.91
C LYS A 176 1.66 -7.53 23.27
N TYR A 177 0.93 -8.57 22.90
CA TYR A 177 -0.46 -8.46 22.48
C TYR A 177 -1.32 -7.86 23.59
N ASN A 178 -2.21 -6.93 23.24
CA ASN A 178 -3.17 -6.29 24.12
C ASN A 178 -4.60 -6.48 23.59
N PRO A 179 -5.43 -7.35 24.21
CA PRO A 179 -6.77 -7.65 23.73
C PRO A 179 -7.77 -6.48 23.83
N ILE A 180 -7.41 -5.40 24.53
CA ILE A 180 -8.26 -4.21 24.69
C ILE A 180 -8.04 -3.22 23.53
N VAL A 181 -6.92 -3.34 22.80
CA VAL A 181 -6.65 -2.50 21.63
C VAL A 181 -7.62 -2.89 20.50
N ASN A 182 -8.33 -1.90 19.96
CA ASN A 182 -9.18 -2.10 18.78
C ASN A 182 -8.32 -2.00 17.51
N PRO A 183 -8.14 -3.09 16.75
CA PRO A 183 -7.36 -3.10 15.51
C PRO A 183 -8.15 -2.57 14.30
N GLY A 184 -9.41 -2.16 14.47
CA GLY A 184 -10.23 -1.62 13.38
C GLY A 184 -9.53 -0.47 12.64
N ILE A 185 -9.77 -0.40 11.34
CA ILE A 185 -9.21 0.66 10.49
C ILE A 185 -9.94 1.98 10.77
N LEU A 186 -9.18 3.00 11.14
CA LEU A 186 -9.65 4.35 11.37
C LEU A 186 -10.12 4.99 10.05
N ASN A 187 -11.22 5.74 10.10
CA ASN A 187 -11.76 6.41 8.93
C ASN A 187 -10.80 7.48 8.40
N GLU A 188 -10.14 8.22 9.28
CA GLU A 188 -9.11 9.20 8.95
C GLU A 188 -7.88 8.56 8.29
N PHE A 189 -7.53 7.34 8.69
CA PHE A 189 -6.44 6.58 8.07
C PHE A 189 -6.79 6.16 6.65
N ALA A 190 -7.92 5.45 6.47
CA ALA A 190 -8.33 4.93 5.17
C ALA A 190 -8.90 6.00 4.22
N GLY A 191 -9.48 7.06 4.76
CA GLY A 191 -10.10 8.15 4.02
C GLY A 191 -9.12 9.24 3.61
N ALA A 192 -8.05 9.46 4.38
CA ALA A 192 -7.11 10.55 4.15
C ALA A 192 -5.64 10.12 4.28
N ALA A 193 -5.15 9.81 5.48
CA ALA A 193 -3.71 9.76 5.74
C ALA A 193 -2.96 8.69 4.93
N TYR A 194 -3.58 7.53 4.69
CA TYR A 194 -2.97 6.43 3.93
C TYR A 194 -3.31 6.46 2.43
N ARG A 195 -3.91 7.55 1.95
CA ARG A 195 -4.15 7.79 0.51
C ARG A 195 -2.88 8.36 -0.11
N LEU A 196 -1.87 7.51 -0.32
CA LEU A 196 -0.55 7.89 -0.87
C LEU A 196 -0.56 8.30 -2.36
N HIS A 197 -1.71 8.74 -2.91
CA HIS A 197 -1.90 9.03 -4.33
C HIS A 197 -1.01 10.18 -4.83
N GLY A 198 -0.65 11.12 -3.96
CA GLY A 198 0.31 12.18 -4.29
C GLY A 198 1.72 11.67 -4.63
N MET A 199 2.05 10.43 -4.25
CA MET A 199 3.35 9.80 -4.51
C MET A 199 3.42 9.08 -5.87
N ILE A 200 2.32 9.05 -6.63
CA ILE A 200 2.23 8.36 -7.92
C ILE A 200 3.07 9.07 -8.99
N GLN A 201 3.80 8.29 -9.77
CA GLN A 201 4.61 8.78 -10.89
C GLN A 201 3.85 8.70 -12.22
N GLU A 202 4.14 9.63 -13.14
CA GLU A 202 3.54 9.69 -14.49
C GLU A 202 3.95 8.51 -15.38
N SER A 203 5.12 7.94 -15.12
CA SER A 203 5.65 6.80 -15.86
C SER A 203 6.65 6.03 -15.02
N TYR A 204 6.73 4.72 -15.24
CA TYR A 204 7.67 3.83 -14.60
C TYR A 204 8.81 3.49 -15.55
N PRO A 205 10.07 3.84 -15.25
CA PRO A 205 11.19 3.44 -16.09
C PRO A 205 11.38 1.92 -16.03
N LEU A 206 11.67 1.31 -17.17
CA LEU A 206 12.08 -0.08 -17.26
C LEU A 206 13.61 -0.12 -17.27
N ILE A 207 14.20 -0.67 -16.22
CA ILE A 207 15.64 -0.66 -16.03
C ILE A 207 16.21 -2.08 -16.22
N GLY A 208 17.21 -2.20 -17.08
CA GLY A 208 17.87 -3.45 -17.37
C GLY A 208 18.80 -3.95 -16.26
N PRO A 209 19.38 -5.14 -16.43
CA PRO A 209 20.27 -5.77 -15.45
C PRO A 209 21.59 -5.00 -15.24
N ASN A 210 22.03 -4.19 -16.21
CA ASN A 210 23.22 -3.34 -16.08
C ASN A 210 22.86 -1.92 -15.64
N PHE A 211 21.65 -1.74 -15.07
CA PHE A 211 21.10 -0.45 -14.66
C PHE A 211 20.93 0.57 -15.80
N GLU A 212 20.84 0.07 -17.02
CA GLU A 212 20.56 0.87 -18.21
C GLU A 212 19.05 1.10 -18.38
N LEU A 213 18.66 2.30 -18.81
CA LEU A 213 17.27 2.59 -19.15
C LEU A 213 16.91 1.89 -20.46
N ARG A 214 15.95 0.96 -20.42
CA ARG A 214 15.45 0.23 -21.60
C ARG A 214 14.17 0.81 -22.18
N GLY A 215 13.44 1.57 -21.38
CA GLY A 215 12.17 2.17 -21.79
C GLY A 215 11.42 2.73 -20.58
N LYS A 216 10.15 3.07 -20.79
CA LYS A 216 9.25 3.50 -19.72
C LYS A 216 7.83 3.08 -20.05
N VAL A 217 7.04 2.82 -19.01
CA VAL A 217 5.61 2.53 -19.09
C VAL A 217 4.86 3.73 -18.53
N PRO A 218 4.11 4.49 -19.35
CA PRO A 218 3.22 5.52 -18.83
C PRO A 218 2.23 4.93 -17.81
N PHE A 219 1.90 5.69 -16.77
CA PHE A 219 1.05 5.21 -15.68
C PHE A 219 -0.29 4.67 -16.19
N LEU A 220 -0.95 5.44 -17.07
CA LEU A 220 -2.25 5.09 -17.65
C LEU A 220 -2.19 3.83 -18.51
N ASP A 221 -1.07 3.58 -19.19
CA ASP A 221 -0.90 2.39 -20.03
C ASP A 221 -0.75 1.12 -19.17
N GLY A 222 -0.34 1.26 -17.91
CA GLY A 222 -0.27 0.17 -16.94
C GLY A 222 -1.57 -0.10 -16.20
N VAL A 223 -2.65 0.68 -16.43
CA VAL A 223 -3.93 0.50 -15.74
C VAL A 223 -4.70 -0.68 -16.36
N GLY A 224 -5.00 -1.70 -15.55
CA GLY A 224 -5.71 -2.89 -16.00
C GLY A 224 -4.93 -3.76 -16.99
N ARG A 225 -3.62 -3.52 -17.16
CA ARG A 225 -2.75 -4.27 -18.09
C ARG A 225 -1.60 -4.94 -17.35
N ILE A 226 -1.69 -6.25 -17.16
CA ILE A 226 -0.68 -7.03 -16.41
C ILE A 226 0.39 -7.69 -17.30
N GLU A 227 0.25 -7.63 -18.62
CA GLU A 227 1.16 -8.27 -19.58
C GLU A 227 2.63 -7.85 -19.40
N GLN A 228 2.82 -6.58 -19.01
CA GLN A 228 4.12 -6.03 -18.71
C GLN A 228 4.73 -6.61 -17.42
N VAL A 229 3.92 -7.00 -16.44
CA VAL A 229 4.39 -7.75 -15.26
C VAL A 229 4.90 -9.11 -15.72
N LEU A 230 4.15 -9.84 -16.54
CA LEU A 230 4.52 -11.19 -16.98
C LEU A 230 5.81 -11.25 -17.80
N SER A 231 6.21 -10.14 -18.42
CA SER A 231 7.35 -10.09 -19.34
C SER A 231 8.54 -9.26 -18.84
N ALA A 232 8.34 -8.38 -17.86
CA ALA A 232 9.36 -7.40 -17.46
C ALA A 232 9.36 -7.06 -15.96
N ILE A 233 8.87 -7.96 -15.10
CA ILE A 233 8.74 -7.72 -13.65
C ILE A 233 10.04 -7.21 -13.01
N ASP A 234 11.18 -7.79 -13.38
CA ASP A 234 12.50 -7.41 -12.89
C ASP A 234 12.86 -5.96 -13.26
N ALA A 235 12.55 -5.57 -14.49
CA ALA A 235 12.85 -4.22 -14.98
C ALA A 235 11.94 -3.18 -14.33
N VAL A 236 10.70 -3.57 -14.03
CA VAL A 236 9.75 -2.77 -13.27
C VAL A 236 10.25 -2.55 -11.83
N TYR A 237 10.71 -3.59 -11.13
CA TYR A 237 11.26 -3.43 -9.78
C TYR A 237 12.51 -2.55 -9.74
N ARG A 238 13.46 -2.75 -10.66
CA ARG A 238 14.61 -1.85 -10.76
C ARG A 238 14.16 -0.41 -11.01
N GLY A 239 13.15 -0.22 -11.85
CA GLY A 239 12.48 1.06 -12.05
C GLY A 239 11.92 1.67 -10.77
N PHE A 240 11.21 0.87 -9.97
CA PHE A 240 10.65 1.29 -8.69
C PHE A 240 11.72 1.67 -7.68
N ILE A 241 12.85 0.97 -7.63
CA ILE A 241 13.96 1.25 -6.72
C ILE A 241 14.72 2.51 -7.15
N ALA A 242 14.98 2.66 -8.45
CA ALA A 242 15.76 3.76 -8.99
C ALA A 242 15.01 5.10 -9.05
N SER A 243 13.68 5.07 -8.93
CA SER A 243 12.84 6.26 -9.05
C SER A 243 12.44 6.79 -7.66
N PRO A 244 12.64 8.09 -7.36
CA PRO A 244 12.02 8.69 -6.20
C PRO A 244 10.50 8.64 -6.32
N VAL A 245 9.79 8.72 -5.19
CA VAL A 245 8.37 9.06 -5.20
C VAL A 245 8.18 10.53 -5.57
N ARG A 246 6.99 10.88 -6.05
CA ARG A 246 6.62 12.28 -6.26
C ARG A 246 6.30 12.94 -4.92
N ASN A 247 6.59 14.24 -4.81
CA ASN A 247 6.16 15.02 -3.65
C ASN A 247 4.63 15.08 -3.60
N PRO A 248 4.01 14.71 -2.46
CA PRO A 248 2.56 14.54 -2.37
C PRO A 248 1.78 15.83 -2.63
N GLN A 249 2.38 17.00 -2.41
CA GLN A 249 1.79 18.32 -2.64
C GLN A 249 1.35 18.58 -4.09
N ARG A 250 1.77 17.74 -5.06
CA ARG A 250 1.40 17.89 -6.48
C ARG A 250 0.97 16.57 -7.08
N ILE A 251 -0.30 16.20 -6.90
CA ILE A 251 -0.89 15.00 -7.53
C ILE A 251 -0.77 15.12 -9.07
N THR A 252 -0.41 14.02 -9.71
CA THR A 252 -0.24 13.91 -11.18
C THR A 252 -1.55 14.11 -11.93
N THR A 253 -1.50 14.73 -13.12
CA THR A 253 -2.66 14.87 -14.04
C THR A 253 -3.15 13.52 -14.55
N SER A 254 -2.29 12.50 -14.60
CA SER A 254 -2.70 11.12 -14.88
C SER A 254 -3.71 10.62 -13.85
N VAL A 255 -3.58 11.00 -12.57
CA VAL A 255 -4.54 10.64 -11.51
C VAL A 255 -5.68 11.66 -11.44
N THR A 256 -5.37 12.95 -11.37
CA THR A 256 -6.37 14.00 -11.13
C THR A 256 -7.28 14.22 -12.33
N GLU A 257 -6.77 14.27 -13.56
CA GLU A 257 -7.55 14.63 -14.76
C GLU A 257 -8.00 13.42 -15.57
N ARG A 258 -7.14 12.39 -15.66
CA ARG A 258 -7.31 11.31 -16.66
C ARG A 258 -7.83 9.99 -16.09
N LEU A 259 -7.58 9.69 -14.81
CA LEU A 259 -8.06 8.47 -14.15
C LEU A 259 -9.34 8.69 -13.34
N PHE A 260 -9.48 9.83 -12.65
CA PHE A 260 -10.62 10.12 -11.75
C PHE A 260 -11.42 11.40 -12.09
N GLY A 261 -11.23 12.00 -13.27
CA GLY A 261 -12.17 13.00 -13.79
C GLY A 261 -12.06 14.43 -13.23
N GLY A 262 -10.86 14.94 -13.01
CA GLY A 262 -10.56 16.38 -12.81
C GLY A 262 -10.92 16.94 -11.44
N SER A 263 -10.26 16.50 -10.36
CA SER A 263 -10.37 17.15 -9.04
C SER A 263 -9.02 17.77 -8.62
N ASP A 264 -9.04 19.09 -8.40
CA ASP A 264 -7.90 19.92 -8.00
C ASP A 264 -8.10 20.44 -6.57
N MET A 265 -7.07 20.36 -5.72
CA MET A 265 -7.13 20.67 -4.29
C MET A 265 -5.97 21.60 -3.83
N ALA A 266 -6.23 22.91 -3.81
CA ALA A 266 -6.29 23.81 -2.63
C ALA A 266 -5.02 24.11 -1.68
N THR A 267 -4.77 25.40 -1.19
CA THR A 267 -3.77 25.97 -0.13
C THR A 267 -3.96 27.39 0.59
N ILE A 268 -4.12 27.60 1.94
CA ILE A 268 -4.57 28.88 2.64
C ILE A 268 -3.47 29.62 3.41
N ASN A 269 -3.62 30.93 3.64
CA ASN A 269 -2.62 31.82 4.23
C ASN A 269 -3.00 32.17 5.66
N ILE A 270 -2.52 31.35 6.59
CA ILE A 270 -2.38 31.62 8.02
C ILE A 270 -0.92 31.25 8.38
N GLN A 271 -0.38 31.68 9.53
CA GLN A 271 0.89 31.17 10.03
C GLN A 271 0.77 29.67 10.27
N TRP A 272 1.05 28.91 9.22
CA TRP A 272 1.03 27.46 9.17
C TRP A 272 2.49 27.04 8.97
N PRO A 273 3.25 26.80 10.06
CA PRO A 273 4.69 26.60 9.97
C PRO A 273 5.07 25.38 9.11
N GLU A 274 4.14 24.42 8.96
CA GLU A 274 4.30 23.23 8.13
C GLU A 274 4.05 23.46 6.62
N VAL A 275 3.59 24.65 6.18
CA VAL A 275 3.39 24.96 4.74
C VAL A 275 4.11 26.26 4.38
N SER A 276 5.27 26.16 3.72
CA SER A 276 6.15 27.32 3.50
C SER A 276 5.72 28.19 2.30
N ASP A 277 5.15 27.60 1.24
CA ASP A 277 4.83 28.30 -0.02
C ASP A 277 3.66 29.29 0.13
N LYS A 278 3.91 30.58 -0.09
CA LYS A 278 2.92 31.65 0.02
C LYS A 278 1.83 31.59 -1.07
N ALA A 279 2.19 31.22 -2.30
CA ALA A 279 1.24 31.17 -3.41
C ALA A 279 0.27 30.00 -3.26
N VAL A 280 0.79 28.85 -2.79
CA VAL A 280 -0.04 27.73 -2.36
C VAL A 280 -1.02 28.25 -1.34
N ARG A 281 -0.54 28.87 -0.25
CA ARG A 281 -1.33 29.50 0.82
C ARG A 281 -2.33 30.58 0.36
N GLU A 282 -2.15 31.29 -0.74
CA GLU A 282 -3.15 32.27 -1.15
C GLU A 282 -4.41 31.62 -1.79
N ARG A 283 -4.34 30.34 -2.20
CA ARG A 283 -5.36 29.67 -3.02
C ARG A 283 -6.55 29.06 -2.24
N VAL A 284 -6.36 28.26 -1.21
CA VAL A 284 -7.39 27.89 -0.20
C VAL A 284 -7.85 29.01 0.65
N ALA A 285 -7.13 30.12 0.79
CA ALA A 285 -7.76 31.33 1.34
C ALA A 285 -8.98 31.75 0.53
N GLN A 286 -9.01 31.39 -0.75
CA GLN A 286 -10.14 31.62 -1.64
C GLN A 286 -11.17 30.47 -1.62
N LEU A 287 -10.82 29.28 -1.10
CA LEU A 287 -11.66 28.08 -1.16
C LEU A 287 -12.28 27.67 0.20
N TYR A 288 -11.59 27.92 1.32
CA TYR A 288 -12.05 27.62 2.68
C TYR A 288 -12.01 28.89 3.53
N ARG A 289 -12.94 28.99 4.48
CA ARG A 289 -13.08 30.19 5.30
C ARG A 289 -12.12 30.19 6.48
N THR A 290 -11.92 29.03 7.10
CA THR A 290 -11.06 28.83 8.26
C THR A 290 -10.26 27.52 8.14
N PRO A 291 -9.15 27.35 8.89
CA PRO A 291 -8.44 26.07 8.97
C PRO A 291 -9.33 24.91 9.45
N ASP A 292 -10.32 25.19 10.28
CA ASP A 292 -11.25 24.18 10.81
C ASP A 292 -12.18 23.61 9.73
N ASP A 293 -12.36 24.33 8.62
CA ASP A 293 -13.14 23.86 7.48
C ASP A 293 -12.31 22.97 6.53
N LEU A 294 -10.98 22.91 6.72
CA LEU A 294 -10.09 22.25 5.78
C LEU A 294 -10.28 20.73 5.81
N ASP A 295 -10.49 20.14 4.63
CA ASP A 295 -10.55 18.69 4.51
C ASP A 295 -9.22 18.06 4.94
N LEU A 296 -9.28 17.04 5.79
CA LEU A 296 -8.09 16.39 6.36
C LEU A 296 -7.10 15.91 5.28
N TYR A 297 -7.62 15.39 4.16
CA TYR A 297 -6.75 14.94 3.07
C TYR A 297 -5.99 16.10 2.44
N VAL A 298 -6.67 17.23 2.20
CA VAL A 298 -6.03 18.45 1.71
C VAL A 298 -4.97 18.87 2.70
N GLY A 299 -5.34 19.12 3.95
CA GLY A 299 -4.42 19.60 4.98
C GLY A 299 -3.15 18.76 5.12
N GLY A 300 -3.29 17.45 5.28
CA GLY A 300 -2.13 16.59 5.50
C GLY A 300 -1.25 16.37 4.27
N VAL A 301 -1.77 16.50 3.05
CA VAL A 301 -0.95 16.45 1.81
C VAL A 301 -0.06 17.68 1.67
N LEU A 302 -0.50 18.80 2.23
CA LEU A 302 0.15 20.10 2.06
C LEU A 302 1.24 20.36 3.07
N GLU A 303 1.11 19.76 4.24
CA GLU A 303 2.18 19.71 5.21
C GLU A 303 3.47 19.23 4.55
N GLU A 304 4.53 20.02 4.70
CA GLU A 304 5.85 19.68 4.21
C GLU A 304 6.46 18.57 5.09
N PRO A 305 6.90 17.46 4.50
CA PRO A 305 7.66 16.46 5.23
C PRO A 305 8.96 17.05 5.76
N ILE A 306 9.32 16.68 6.99
CA ILE A 306 10.66 16.94 7.50
C ILE A 306 11.69 16.08 6.75
N GLU A 307 12.97 16.47 6.81
CA GLU A 307 14.05 15.72 6.16
C GLU A 307 14.03 14.24 6.60
N GLY A 308 13.98 13.33 5.61
CA GLY A 308 13.93 11.89 5.82
C GLY A 308 12.51 11.29 6.00
N SER A 309 11.46 12.11 6.15
CA SER A 309 10.06 11.68 6.10
C SER A 309 9.47 11.89 4.70
N LEU A 310 8.50 11.07 4.29
CA LEU A 310 7.77 11.25 3.03
C LEU A 310 6.38 11.86 3.22
N VAL A 311 5.95 12.03 4.48
CA VAL A 311 4.67 12.62 4.86
C VAL A 311 4.86 13.68 5.95
N GLY A 312 3.92 14.62 6.00
CA GLY A 312 3.83 15.63 7.07
C GLY A 312 3.51 15.04 8.44
N PRO A 313 3.68 15.82 9.53
CA PRO A 313 3.51 15.36 10.90
C PRO A 313 2.11 14.82 11.22
N THR A 314 1.04 15.40 10.67
CA THR A 314 -0.33 14.94 10.93
C THR A 314 -0.57 13.55 10.34
N PHE A 315 -0.17 13.35 9.08
CA PHE A 315 -0.26 12.03 8.46
C PHE A 315 0.70 11.03 9.10
N ALA A 316 1.92 11.43 9.48
CA ALA A 316 2.81 10.55 10.24
C ALA A 316 2.16 10.05 11.54
N CYS A 317 1.46 10.93 12.27
CA CYS A 317 0.73 10.59 13.49
C CYS A 317 -0.40 9.59 13.24
N ILE A 318 -1.29 9.87 12.28
CA ILE A 318 -2.44 9.00 11.98
C ILE A 318 -1.97 7.63 11.46
N ILE A 319 -0.96 7.62 10.58
CA ILE A 319 -0.38 6.39 10.04
C ILE A 319 0.24 5.56 11.17
N ALA A 320 1.08 6.17 12.01
CA ALA A 320 1.72 5.46 13.12
C ALA A 320 0.71 4.91 14.12
N GLU A 321 -0.30 5.71 14.52
CA GLU A 321 -1.37 5.28 15.42
C GLU A 321 -2.09 4.04 14.87
N GLN A 322 -2.45 4.05 13.58
CA GLN A 322 -3.09 2.89 12.97
C GLN A 322 -2.18 1.66 13.01
N PHE A 323 -0.92 1.78 12.60
CA PHE A 323 0.00 0.64 12.58
C PHE A 323 0.33 0.11 13.98
N VAL A 324 0.40 0.97 15.01
CA VAL A 324 0.52 0.53 16.40
C VAL A 324 -0.71 -0.28 16.81
N ARG A 325 -1.93 0.15 16.45
CA ARG A 325 -3.16 -0.62 16.72
C ARG A 325 -3.19 -1.96 16.02
N LEU A 326 -2.78 -2.00 14.75
CA LEU A 326 -2.70 -3.23 13.97
C LEU A 326 -1.71 -4.22 14.56
N ARG A 327 -0.59 -3.74 15.10
CA ARG A 327 0.42 -4.55 15.77
C ARG A 327 -0.04 -5.05 17.13
N ASP A 328 -0.45 -4.14 17.99
CA ASP A 328 -0.67 -4.43 19.41
C ASP A 328 -2.01 -5.13 19.64
N GLY A 329 -2.98 -4.94 18.73
CA GLY A 329 -4.28 -5.59 18.72
C GLY A 329 -4.33 -6.92 17.94
N ASP A 330 -3.21 -7.38 17.35
CA ASP A 330 -3.15 -8.64 16.61
C ASP A 330 -2.59 -9.78 17.48
N ARG A 331 -3.45 -10.76 17.78
CA ARG A 331 -3.07 -11.96 18.52
C ARG A 331 -2.09 -12.85 17.74
N PHE A 332 -2.06 -12.74 16.43
CA PHE A 332 -1.19 -13.48 15.52
C PHE A 332 -0.03 -12.65 14.99
N TYR A 333 0.24 -11.47 15.57
CA TYR A 333 1.42 -10.69 15.24
C TYR A 333 2.68 -11.54 15.38
N TYR A 334 3.58 -11.47 14.39
CA TYR A 334 4.69 -12.42 14.26
C TYR A 334 5.63 -12.48 15.48
N GLU A 335 5.71 -11.41 16.28
CA GLU A 335 6.51 -11.37 17.52
C GLU A 335 5.75 -11.80 18.78
N ASN A 336 4.44 -12.05 18.69
CA ASN A 336 3.64 -12.43 19.85
C ASN A 336 4.03 -13.84 20.35
N GLU A 337 4.04 -14.00 21.66
CA GLU A 337 4.42 -15.25 22.31
C GLU A 337 3.53 -16.42 21.84
N GLY A 338 4.15 -17.55 21.51
CA GLY A 338 3.46 -18.74 21.03
C GLY A 338 3.08 -18.72 19.55
N VAL A 339 3.29 -17.63 18.82
CA VAL A 339 3.07 -17.60 17.36
C VAL A 339 4.19 -18.34 16.65
N TYR A 340 5.46 -18.10 17.01
CA TYR A 340 6.63 -18.77 16.45
C TYR A 340 7.59 -19.21 17.55
N THR A 341 8.39 -20.24 17.27
CA THR A 341 9.56 -20.56 18.11
C THR A 341 10.64 -19.48 17.96
N SER A 342 11.59 -19.40 18.89
CA SER A 342 12.68 -18.42 18.80
C SER A 342 13.52 -18.56 17.52
N ALA A 343 13.72 -19.78 17.02
CA ALA A 343 14.44 -20.04 15.78
C ALA A 343 13.66 -19.56 14.55
N GLN A 344 12.35 -19.83 14.50
CA GLN A 344 11.45 -19.35 13.45
C GLN A 344 11.36 -17.82 13.43
N LEU A 345 11.26 -17.19 14.61
CA LEU A 345 11.23 -15.74 14.75
C LEU A 345 12.54 -15.10 14.26
N ALA A 346 13.70 -15.68 14.59
CA ALA A 346 14.99 -15.21 14.10
C ALA A 346 15.09 -15.32 12.56
N ALA A 347 14.62 -16.43 11.99
CA ALA A 347 14.58 -16.62 10.54
C ALA A 347 13.66 -15.60 9.83
N LEU A 348 12.50 -15.29 10.40
CA LEU A 348 11.58 -14.27 9.85
C LEU A 348 12.18 -12.87 9.91
N LYS A 349 12.80 -12.48 11.04
CA LYS A 349 13.40 -11.16 11.21
C LYS A 349 14.61 -10.90 10.29
N ALA A 350 15.16 -11.94 9.67
CA ALA A 350 16.25 -11.80 8.69
C ALA A 350 15.74 -11.44 7.27
N VAL A 351 14.44 -11.62 7.01
CA VAL A 351 13.86 -11.40 5.67
C VAL A 351 13.81 -9.91 5.34
N THR A 352 14.22 -9.57 4.13
CA THR A 352 14.07 -8.24 3.55
C THR A 352 13.19 -8.28 2.31
N LEU A 353 12.59 -7.14 1.95
CA LEU A 353 11.87 -7.02 0.67
C LEU A 353 12.80 -7.33 -0.51
N SER A 354 14.06 -6.91 -0.45
CA SER A 354 15.04 -7.23 -1.48
C SER A 354 15.27 -8.73 -1.65
N TRP A 355 15.31 -9.50 -0.56
CA TRP A 355 15.40 -10.96 -0.63
C TRP A 355 14.14 -11.56 -1.27
N VAL A 356 12.95 -11.08 -0.89
CA VAL A 356 11.68 -11.52 -1.47
C VAL A 356 11.66 -11.27 -2.99
N LEU A 357 12.07 -10.08 -3.43
CA LEU A 357 12.13 -9.74 -4.85
C LEU A 357 13.13 -10.62 -5.61
N CYS A 358 14.32 -10.88 -5.06
CA CYS A 358 15.29 -11.80 -5.67
C CYS A 358 14.70 -13.21 -5.88
N ASN A 359 14.05 -13.78 -4.85
CA ASN A 359 13.56 -15.16 -4.89
C ASN A 359 12.28 -15.35 -5.73
N THR A 360 11.66 -14.25 -6.17
CA THR A 360 10.40 -14.29 -6.94
C THR A 360 10.51 -13.64 -8.32
N SER A 361 11.68 -13.07 -8.63
CA SER A 361 12.04 -12.53 -9.94
C SER A 361 12.37 -13.62 -10.97
N ASP A 362 12.39 -13.26 -12.25
CA ASP A 362 12.72 -14.22 -13.33
C ASP A 362 14.24 -14.27 -13.61
N GLY A 363 14.97 -13.19 -13.37
CA GLY A 363 16.41 -13.09 -13.68
C GLY A 363 17.15 -12.03 -12.86
N MET A 364 16.65 -11.64 -11.68
CA MET A 364 17.33 -10.69 -10.82
C MET A 364 18.43 -11.39 -10.02
N ASN A 365 19.68 -11.08 -10.37
CA ASN A 365 20.86 -11.60 -9.68
C ASN A 365 21.51 -10.58 -8.73
N ARG A 366 21.18 -9.29 -8.90
CA ARG A 366 21.68 -8.19 -8.08
C ARG A 366 20.57 -7.20 -7.75
N ILE A 367 20.55 -6.76 -6.51
CA ILE A 367 19.60 -5.78 -5.98
C ILE A 367 20.26 -5.01 -4.83
N VAL A 368 19.75 -3.83 -4.51
CA VAL A 368 20.16 -3.10 -3.31
C VAL A 368 19.70 -3.78 -2.03
N PRO A 369 20.44 -3.70 -0.92
CA PRO A 369 20.04 -4.35 0.33
C PRO A 369 18.68 -3.92 0.89
N ASN A 370 18.30 -2.64 0.70
CA ASN A 370 17.01 -2.11 1.13
C ASN A 370 16.28 -1.50 -0.09
N ALA A 371 15.19 -2.14 -0.51
CA ALA A 371 14.43 -1.77 -1.70
C ALA A 371 13.63 -0.46 -1.56
N PHE A 372 13.49 0.09 -0.35
CA PHE A 372 12.87 1.40 -0.10
C PHE A 372 13.86 2.55 -0.24
N THR A 373 15.16 2.28 -0.27
CA THR A 373 16.17 3.31 -0.52
C THR A 373 16.35 3.53 -2.01
N ILE A 374 16.30 4.80 -2.45
CA ILE A 374 16.52 5.16 -3.84
C ILE A 374 17.97 4.86 -4.22
N ASP A 375 18.16 4.02 -5.23
CA ASP A 375 19.49 3.63 -5.70
C ASP A 375 19.42 3.20 -7.17
N ARG A 376 20.42 3.59 -7.96
CA ARG A 376 20.50 3.27 -9.40
C ARG A 376 21.54 2.19 -9.69
N GLY A 377 21.74 1.28 -8.73
CA GLY A 377 22.62 0.13 -8.83
C GLY A 377 24.00 0.31 -8.22
N GLN A 378 24.31 1.47 -7.64
CA GLN A 378 25.62 1.76 -7.05
C GLN A 378 25.92 0.83 -5.87
N ARG A 379 24.91 0.49 -5.07
CA ARG A 379 25.06 -0.40 -3.90
C ARG A 379 24.42 -1.77 -4.12
N ALA A 380 24.13 -2.14 -5.37
CA ALA A 380 23.53 -3.44 -5.65
C ALA A 380 24.51 -4.56 -5.31
N VAL A 381 24.08 -5.50 -4.47
CA VAL A 381 24.82 -6.70 -4.05
C VAL A 381 24.26 -7.93 -4.76
N ALA A 382 24.95 -9.06 -4.68
CA ALA A 382 24.42 -10.32 -5.21
C ALA A 382 23.24 -10.80 -4.36
N CYS A 383 22.19 -11.32 -5.00
CA CYS A 383 21.01 -11.86 -4.31
C CYS A 383 21.40 -12.96 -3.29
N SER A 384 22.42 -13.76 -3.59
CA SER A 384 22.93 -14.81 -2.69
C SER A 384 23.59 -14.29 -1.40
N SER A 385 23.96 -13.02 -1.35
CA SER A 385 24.53 -12.39 -0.15
C SER A 385 23.48 -11.76 0.77
N LEU A 386 22.22 -11.70 0.35
CA LEU A 386 21.16 -11.14 1.18
C LEU A 386 20.80 -12.09 2.32
N PRO A 387 20.55 -11.58 3.53
CA PRO A 387 19.92 -12.37 4.57
C PRO A 387 18.54 -12.83 4.10
N GLY A 388 18.17 -14.06 4.44
CA GLY A 388 17.01 -14.73 3.90
C GLY A 388 16.32 -15.63 4.90
N LEU A 389 15.18 -16.19 4.48
CA LEU A 389 14.41 -17.11 5.29
C LEU A 389 15.08 -18.48 5.35
N ASP A 390 15.58 -18.86 6.53
CA ASP A 390 15.99 -20.24 6.79
C ASP A 390 14.79 -21.10 7.17
N LEU A 391 14.26 -21.85 6.20
CA LEU A 391 13.10 -22.72 6.39
C LEU A 391 13.40 -23.96 7.23
N THR A 392 14.68 -24.28 7.52
CA THR A 392 15.00 -25.45 8.35
C THR A 392 14.44 -25.33 9.78
N ALA A 393 14.12 -24.12 10.24
CA ALA A 393 13.42 -23.86 11.50
C ALA A 393 11.95 -24.37 11.53
N TRP A 394 11.38 -24.80 10.39
CA TRP A 394 10.06 -25.44 10.27
C TRP A 394 10.14 -26.94 10.01
N LYS A 395 11.33 -27.55 10.11
CA LYS A 395 11.49 -28.99 9.95
C LYS A 395 10.89 -29.71 11.16
N GLU A 396 10.01 -30.67 10.91
CA GLU A 396 9.38 -31.56 11.90
C GLU A 396 9.77 -33.02 11.67
#